data_AF-T1JK60-F1
#
_entry.id   AF-T1JK60-F1
#
_cell.length_a   1.000
_cell.length_b   1.000
_cell.length_c   1.000
_cell.angle_alpha   90.00
_cell.angle_beta   90.00
_cell.angle_gamma   90.00
#
_symmetry.space_group_name_H-M   'P 1'
#
loop_
_entity.id
_entity.type
_entity.pdbx_description
1 polymer ?
#
loop_
_entity_poly.entity_id
_entity_poly.type
_entity_poly.pdbx_seq_one_letter_code
_entity_poly.pdbx_strand_id
1 'polypeptide(L)'
;METYLRNQAFSIATTTYKITAGAINYLSGELNTNSNIPKDLPTYSLQDVAAHDTMNDCWVVIFDKVYDIVEFINKHPGGCDVLCENAGRDATNAFRSVGHSECALRQLSKYCIGLLVENERMYSQNNTYLNNLANIT
;
A
#
# COMPACT_ATOMS: atom_id res chain seq x y z
N MET A 1 -40.22 -6.63 31.89
CA MET A 1 -39.54 -5.37 32.20
C MET A 1 -38.06 -5.59 31.94
N GLU A 2 -37.36 -4.94 31.04
CA GLU A 2 -37.58 -3.94 29.99
C GLU A 2 -36.23 -3.95 29.26
N THR A 3 -36.25 -3.89 27.94
CA THR A 3 -35.11 -3.89 27.03
C THR A 3 -34.28 -2.60 27.13
N TYR A 4 -32.94 -2.62 27.10
CA TYR A 4 -32.08 -1.53 26.54
C TYR A 4 -30.59 -1.82 26.77
N LEU A 5 -29.79 -2.14 25.75
CA LEU A 5 -29.03 -1.25 24.86
C LEU A 5 -27.61 -0.85 25.33
N ARG A 6 -26.72 -1.01 24.33
CA ARG A 6 -25.62 -0.12 23.92
C ARG A 6 -24.27 -0.20 24.65
N ASN A 7 -23.30 -0.66 23.87
CA ASN A 7 -22.12 0.12 23.42
C ASN A 7 -21.84 1.39 24.22
N GLN A 8 -20.62 1.47 24.77
CA GLN A 8 -19.75 2.65 24.70
C GLN A 8 -18.39 2.26 25.30
N ALA A 9 -17.32 2.25 24.51
CA ALA A 9 -16.56 3.41 24.04
C ALA A 9 -15.37 3.66 24.96
N PHE A 10 -14.20 3.71 24.33
CA PHE A 10 -12.89 3.93 24.90
C PHE A 10 -12.87 5.18 25.79
N SER A 11 -12.34 5.00 27.00
CA SER A 11 -12.04 6.06 27.96
C SER A 11 -10.97 6.99 27.39
N ILE A 12 -11.37 8.17 26.90
CA ILE A 12 -10.46 9.28 26.62
C ILE A 12 -10.39 10.19 27.85
N ALA A 13 -9.26 10.17 28.55
CA ALA A 13 -8.95 11.17 29.57
C ALA A 13 -8.48 12.44 28.87
N THR A 14 -9.38 13.41 28.76
CA THR A 14 -9.16 14.75 28.22
C THR A 14 -8.39 15.62 29.21
N THR A 15 -7.22 16.11 28.80
CA THR A 15 -6.60 17.32 29.38
C THR A 15 -6.79 18.48 28.40
N THR A 16 -7.56 19.46 28.85
CA THR A 16 -8.12 20.56 28.04
C THR A 16 -7.12 21.72 27.93
N TYR A 17 -6.64 22.01 26.72
CA TYR A 17 -6.08 23.32 26.39
C TYR A 17 -7.14 24.17 25.68
N LYS A 18 -7.54 25.26 26.33
CA LYS A 18 -8.45 26.26 25.75
C LYS A 18 -7.73 26.98 24.61
N ILE A 19 -8.14 26.70 23.37
CA ILE A 19 -7.75 27.50 22.20
C ILE A 19 -9.02 28.16 21.65
N THR A 20 -8.88 29.45 21.36
CA THR A 20 -9.83 30.41 20.78
C THR A 20 -10.56 29.85 19.55
N ALA A 21 -11.69 30.46 19.15
CA ALA A 21 -12.65 30.02 18.11
C ALA A 21 -12.11 29.63 16.70
N GLY A 22 -10.80 29.57 16.49
CA GLY A 22 -10.15 28.87 15.37
C GLY A 22 -9.79 27.39 15.64
N ALA A 23 -10.10 26.85 16.83
CA ALA A 23 -9.69 25.51 17.27
C ALA A 23 -10.52 24.33 16.70
N ILE A 24 -11.62 24.59 15.99
CA ILE A 24 -12.46 23.51 15.44
C ILE A 24 -11.77 22.83 14.23
N ASN A 25 -10.79 23.49 13.60
CA ASN A 25 -9.99 22.90 12.53
C ASN A 25 -8.79 22.06 13.03
N TYR A 26 -8.56 21.96 14.33
CA TYR A 26 -7.39 21.26 14.88
C TYR A 26 -7.62 19.76 15.18
N LEU A 27 -8.84 19.24 14.98
CA LEU A 27 -9.13 17.80 15.09
C LEU A 27 -9.44 17.13 13.74
N SER A 28 -9.51 17.89 12.65
CA SER A 28 -9.59 17.40 11.27
C SER A 28 -8.24 17.43 10.53
N GLY A 29 -7.16 17.74 11.25
CA GLY A 29 -5.84 18.02 10.69
C GLY A 29 -4.69 17.34 11.42
N GLU A 30 -4.69 16.01 11.50
CA GLU A 30 -3.44 15.26 11.69
C GLU A 30 -3.06 14.50 10.41
N LEU A 31 -2.48 15.30 9.51
CA LEU A 31 -1.21 15.08 8.79
C LEU A 31 -1.03 13.71 8.10
N ASN A 32 -1.55 13.61 6.87
CA ASN A 32 -0.80 13.86 5.63
C ASN A 32 -0.08 12.62 5.12
N THR A 33 -0.83 11.88 4.29
CA THR A 33 -0.38 10.86 3.35
C THR A 33 0.67 11.43 2.38
N ASN A 34 1.90 11.65 2.83
CA ASN A 34 3.04 11.91 1.94
C ASN A 34 3.60 10.59 1.39
N SER A 35 2.72 9.70 0.92
CA SER A 35 3.10 8.82 -0.18
C SER A 35 2.95 9.68 -1.41
N ASN A 36 4.07 10.23 -1.89
CA ASN A 36 4.19 11.02 -3.11
C ASN A 36 3.92 10.10 -4.33
N ILE A 37 2.73 9.48 -4.35
CA ILE A 37 2.25 8.59 -5.39
C ILE A 37 1.51 9.52 -6.36
N PRO A 38 2.05 9.73 -7.57
CA PRO A 38 1.40 10.55 -8.59
C PRO A 38 -0.06 10.14 -8.71
N LYS A 39 -0.95 11.14 -8.75
CA LYS A 39 -2.41 10.94 -8.75
C LYS A 39 -2.92 10.14 -9.94
N ASP A 40 -2.07 9.97 -10.97
CA ASP A 40 -2.31 9.16 -12.17
C ASP A 40 -1.11 8.21 -12.40
N LEU A 41 -0.91 7.23 -11.51
CA LEU A 41 0.03 6.14 -11.80
C LEU A 41 -0.51 5.30 -12.98
N PRO A 42 0.33 4.96 -13.97
CA PRO A 42 -0.04 4.01 -15.02
C PRO A 42 -0.55 2.68 -14.42
N THR A 43 -1.51 2.06 -15.11
CA THR A 43 -2.03 0.75 -14.74
C THR A 43 -1.54 -0.30 -15.72
N TYR A 44 -1.12 -1.46 -15.20
CA TYR A 44 -0.66 -2.59 -15.99
C TYR A 44 -1.44 -3.85 -15.61
N SER A 45 -1.65 -4.74 -16.56
CA SER A 45 -2.17 -6.08 -16.27
C SER A 45 -1.04 -7.03 -15.84
N LEU A 46 -1.39 -8.14 -15.20
CA LEU A 46 -0.48 -9.24 -14.94
C LEU A 46 0.11 -9.80 -16.23
N GLN A 47 -0.63 -9.73 -17.34
CA GLN A 47 -0.13 -10.14 -18.64
C GLN A 47 0.96 -9.20 -19.17
N ASP A 48 0.82 -7.89 -18.94
CA ASP A 48 1.87 -6.92 -19.26
C ASP A 48 3.11 -7.20 -18.43
N VAL A 49 2.95 -7.38 -17.10
CA VAL A 49 4.07 -7.72 -16.20
C VAL A 49 4.77 -9.01 -16.64
N ALA A 50 4.02 -10.04 -17.03
CA ALA A 50 4.58 -11.31 -17.47
C ALA A 50 5.44 -11.23 -18.73
N ALA A 51 5.33 -10.16 -19.53
CA ALA A 51 6.20 -9.93 -20.68
C ALA A 51 7.62 -9.46 -20.28
N HIS A 52 7.80 -9.02 -19.03
CA HIS A 52 9.05 -8.49 -18.48
C HIS A 52 9.65 -9.47 -17.47
N ASP A 53 10.08 -10.65 -17.95
CA ASP A 53 10.54 -11.79 -17.14
C ASP A 53 12.06 -12.07 -17.23
N THR A 54 12.85 -11.13 -17.77
CA THR A 54 14.28 -11.34 -18.03
C THR A 54 15.19 -10.42 -17.21
N MET A 55 16.46 -10.77 -17.04
CA MET A 55 17.44 -9.98 -16.28
C MET A 55 17.61 -8.52 -16.75
N ASN A 56 17.41 -8.27 -18.04
CA ASN A 56 17.56 -6.94 -18.63
C ASN A 56 16.22 -6.20 -18.75
N ASP A 57 15.12 -6.88 -18.43
CA ASP A 57 13.75 -6.38 -18.52
C ASP A 57 12.87 -7.17 -17.54
N CYS A 58 12.87 -6.72 -16.28
CA CYS A 58 12.35 -7.47 -15.13
C CYS A 58 11.37 -6.63 -14.34
N TRP A 59 10.09 -6.99 -14.41
CA TRP A 59 9.06 -6.40 -13.57
C TRP A 59 8.56 -7.38 -12.53
N VAL A 60 8.19 -6.84 -11.37
CA VAL A 60 7.57 -7.61 -10.28
C VAL A 60 6.38 -6.86 -9.71
N VAL A 61 5.39 -7.61 -9.24
CA VAL A 61 4.28 -7.05 -8.47
C VAL A 61 4.52 -7.28 -6.98
N ILE A 62 4.38 -6.21 -6.19
CA ILE A 62 4.40 -6.28 -4.73
C ILE A 62 3.27 -5.40 -4.18
N PHE A 63 2.31 -5.99 -3.46
CA PHE A 63 1.13 -5.28 -2.91
C PHE A 63 0.36 -4.46 -3.97
N ASP A 64 0.03 -5.10 -5.09
CA ASP A 64 -0.67 -4.51 -6.27
C ASP A 64 0.06 -3.35 -6.97
N LYS A 65 1.31 -3.07 -6.59
CA LYS A 65 2.16 -2.09 -7.26
C LYS A 65 3.12 -2.83 -8.17
N VAL A 66 3.38 -2.23 -9.33
CA VAL A 66 4.30 -2.76 -10.34
C VAL A 66 5.63 -2.04 -10.24
N TYR A 67 6.71 -2.80 -10.20
CA TYR A 67 8.06 -2.30 -10.02
C TYR A 67 8.98 -2.77 -11.14
N ASP A 68 9.73 -1.84 -11.72
CA ASP A 68 10.86 -2.15 -12.59
C ASP A 68 12.12 -2.24 -11.75
N ILE A 69 12.65 -3.45 -11.62
CA ILE A 69 13.78 -3.75 -10.72
C ILE A 69 15.09 -3.97 -11.45
N VAL A 70 15.18 -3.73 -12.77
CA VAL A 70 16.39 -4.02 -13.58
C VAL A 70 17.65 -3.41 -12.97
N GLU A 71 17.59 -2.14 -12.54
CA GLU A 71 18.73 -1.45 -11.92
C GLU A 71 19.08 -1.94 -10.50
N PHE A 72 18.18 -2.70 -9.88
CA PHE A 72 18.29 -3.20 -8.52
C PHE A 72 18.72 -4.67 -8.43
N ILE A 73 18.54 -5.46 -9.49
CA ILE A 73 18.82 -6.91 -9.48
C ILE A 73 20.22 -7.23 -8.91
N ASN A 74 21.25 -6.55 -9.41
CA ASN A 74 22.64 -6.78 -8.98
C ASN A 74 23.00 -6.16 -7.62
N LYS A 75 22.11 -5.33 -7.06
CA LYS A 75 22.30 -4.64 -5.76
C LYS A 75 21.52 -5.33 -4.64
N HIS A 76 20.70 -6.31 -4.96
CA HIS A 76 19.83 -6.98 -4.00
C HIS A 76 20.66 -7.82 -3.01
N PRO A 77 20.63 -7.52 -1.69
CA PRO A 77 21.42 -8.26 -0.71
C PRO A 77 21.07 -9.75 -0.60
N GLY A 78 19.87 -10.16 -1.03
CA GLY A 78 19.43 -11.55 -1.08
C GLY A 78 19.89 -12.32 -2.33
N GLY A 79 20.68 -11.69 -3.21
CA GLY A 79 21.11 -12.26 -4.49
C GLY A 79 20.11 -11.98 -5.63
N CYS A 80 20.58 -12.13 -6.86
CA CYS A 80 19.75 -11.95 -8.05
C CYS A 80 18.82 -13.13 -8.31
N ASP A 81 19.22 -14.36 -7.95
CA ASP A 81 18.48 -15.59 -8.25
C ASP A 81 17.02 -15.53 -7.78
N VAL A 82 16.80 -15.06 -6.54
CA VAL A 82 15.44 -14.93 -5.97
C VAL A 82 14.57 -13.90 -6.69
N LEU A 83 15.19 -12.88 -7.31
CA LEU A 83 14.47 -11.92 -8.14
C LEU A 83 14.13 -12.51 -9.51
N CYS A 84 15.07 -13.26 -10.11
CA CYS A 84 14.84 -13.97 -11.38
C CYS A 84 13.72 -14.99 -11.29
N GLU A 85 13.63 -15.73 -10.19
CA GLU A 85 12.56 -16.72 -9.96
C GLU A 85 11.16 -16.09 -9.92
N ASN A 86 11.08 -14.82 -9.56
CA ASN A 86 9.85 -14.05 -9.43
C ASN A 86 9.69 -13.00 -10.55
N ALA A 87 10.57 -12.98 -11.55
CA ALA A 87 10.49 -12.06 -12.67
C ALA A 87 9.19 -12.28 -13.45
N GLY A 88 8.52 -11.17 -13.81
CA GLY A 88 7.25 -11.18 -14.52
C GLY A 88 6.04 -11.66 -13.69
N ARG A 89 6.15 -11.70 -12.35
CA ARG A 89 5.14 -12.30 -11.47
C ARG A 89 4.80 -11.46 -10.25
N ASP A 90 3.75 -11.88 -9.54
CA ASP A 90 3.48 -11.39 -8.19
C ASP A 90 4.44 -12.03 -7.18
N ALA A 91 5.35 -11.20 -6.69
CA ALA A 91 6.38 -11.54 -5.72
C ALA A 91 5.97 -11.19 -4.28
N THR A 92 4.72 -10.78 -4.04
CA THR A 92 4.26 -10.30 -2.72
C THR A 92 4.48 -11.34 -1.62
N ASN A 93 4.17 -12.61 -1.89
CA ASN A 93 4.36 -13.68 -0.92
C ASN A 93 5.86 -13.93 -0.64
N ALA A 94 6.69 -13.98 -1.67
CA ALA A 94 8.14 -14.12 -1.53
C ALA A 94 8.72 -12.95 -0.71
N PHE A 95 8.30 -11.72 -1.02
CA PHE A 95 8.73 -10.51 -0.33
C PHE A 95 8.34 -10.52 1.17
N ARG A 96 7.10 -10.92 1.48
CA ARG A 96 6.58 -11.00 2.85
C ARG A 96 7.25 -12.09 3.67
N SER A 97 7.47 -13.26 3.09
CA SER A 97 8.06 -14.41 3.79
C SER A 97 9.50 -14.15 4.27
N VAL A 98 10.23 -13.29 3.56
CA VAL A 98 11.60 -12.92 3.96
C VAL A 98 11.62 -11.91 5.12
N GLY A 99 10.57 -11.10 5.28
CA GLY A 99 10.50 -10.10 6.36
C GLY A 99 11.38 -8.88 6.12
N HIS A 100 11.32 -8.29 4.93
CA HIS A 100 12.06 -7.07 4.59
C HIS A 100 11.80 -5.91 5.56
N SER A 101 12.84 -5.14 5.87
CA SER A 101 12.74 -3.96 6.75
C SER A 101 12.00 -2.79 6.09
N GLU A 102 11.51 -1.85 6.89
CA GLU A 102 10.92 -0.59 6.43
C GLU A 102 11.86 0.24 5.53
N CYS A 103 13.17 0.12 5.73
CA CYS A 103 14.16 0.75 4.86
C CYS A 103 14.16 0.13 3.45
N ALA A 104 13.98 -1.19 3.33
CA ALA A 104 13.89 -1.87 2.05
C ALA A 104 12.61 -1.47 1.30
N LEU A 105 11.48 -1.34 1.99
CA LEU A 105 10.23 -0.82 1.41
C LEU A 105 10.39 0.60 0.84
N ARG A 106 11.10 1.48 1.55
CA ARG A 106 11.42 2.83 1.06
C ARG A 106 12.39 2.85 -0.14
N GLN A 107 13.26 1.85 -0.26
CA GLN A 107 14.08 1.71 -1.46
C GLN A 107 13.25 1.22 -2.63
N LEU A 108 12.39 0.24 -2.41
CA LEU A 108 11.49 -0.33 -3.40
C LEU A 108 10.58 0.73 -4.03
N SER A 109 10.10 1.72 -3.25
CA SER A 109 9.23 2.77 -3.78
C SER A 109 9.86 3.60 -4.91
N LYS A 110 11.19 3.64 -5.03
CA LYS A 110 11.89 4.35 -6.13
C LYS A 110 11.71 3.67 -7.49
N TYR A 111 11.43 2.38 -7.48
CA TYR A 111 11.30 1.53 -8.65
C TYR A 111 9.83 1.35 -9.08
N CYS A 112 8.90 2.02 -8.41
CA CYS A 112 7.48 1.91 -8.69
C CYS A 112 7.14 2.60 -10.01
N ILE A 113 6.67 1.82 -10.99
CA ILE A 113 6.28 2.33 -12.31
C ILE A 113 4.76 2.46 -12.46
N GLY A 114 3.99 1.80 -11.59
CA GLY A 114 2.54 1.85 -11.68
C GLY A 114 1.80 0.93 -10.70
N LEU A 115 0.53 0.71 -11.00
CA LEU A 115 -0.38 -0.17 -10.25
C LEU A 115 -0.89 -1.29 -11.15
N LEU A 116 -1.34 -2.38 -10.56
CA LEU A 116 -2.13 -3.35 -11.30
C LEU A 116 -3.49 -2.75 -11.73
N VAL A 117 -4.10 -3.30 -12.78
CA VAL A 117 -5.49 -3.01 -13.14
C VAL A 117 -6.44 -3.44 -12.01
N GLU A 118 -7.49 -2.65 -11.75
CA GLU A 118 -8.36 -2.78 -10.57
C GLU A 118 -8.93 -4.20 -10.36
N ASN A 119 -9.27 -4.89 -11.46
CA ASN A 119 -9.83 -6.24 -11.44
C ASN A 119 -8.81 -7.34 -11.09
N GLU A 120 -7.52 -7.04 -11.16
CA GLU A 120 -6.44 -7.98 -10.84
C GLU A 120 -5.75 -7.64 -9.50
N ARG A 121 -6.19 -6.58 -8.82
CA ARG A 121 -5.67 -6.20 -7.50
C ARG A 121 -6.20 -7.14 -6.41
N MET A 122 -5.29 -7.65 -5.59
CA MET A 122 -5.59 -8.56 -4.48
C MET A 122 -5.51 -7.90 -3.11
N TYR A 123 -4.74 -6.83 -2.97
CA TYR A 123 -4.40 -6.20 -1.68
C TYR A 123 -5.01 -4.81 -1.47
N SER A 124 -5.43 -4.11 -2.53
CA SER A 124 -6.06 -2.77 -2.49
C SER A 124 -7.54 -2.82 -2.14
N GLN A 125 -8.17 -3.99 -2.24
CA GLN A 125 -9.58 -4.24 -1.95
C GLN A 125 -9.84 -4.32 -0.43
N ASN A 126 -9.51 -3.25 0.29
CA ASN A 126 -10.08 -2.93 1.60
C ASN A 126 -10.91 -1.63 1.55
N ASN A 127 -11.44 -1.26 0.38
CA ASN A 127 -12.37 -0.14 0.26
C ASN A 127 -13.84 -0.55 0.22
N THR A 128 -14.16 -1.85 0.18
CA THR A 128 -15.55 -2.33 0.26
C THR A 128 -16.15 -2.08 1.65
N TYR A 129 -15.33 -2.11 2.70
CA TYR A 129 -15.78 -1.76 4.05
C TYR A 129 -16.09 -0.27 4.24
N LEU A 130 -15.34 0.63 3.59
CA LEU A 130 -15.60 2.07 3.67
C LEU A 130 -16.75 2.49 2.75
N ASN A 131 -16.86 1.89 1.56
CA ASN A 131 -17.96 2.15 0.63
C ASN A 131 -19.31 1.65 1.17
N ASN A 132 -19.32 0.56 1.95
CA ASN A 132 -20.54 0.08 2.62
C ASN A 132 -20.92 0.93 3.85
N LEU A 133 -19.98 1.63 4.48
CA LEU A 133 -20.29 2.57 5.58
C LEU A 133 -20.81 3.93 5.08
N ALA A 134 -20.35 4.38 3.90
CA ALA A 134 -20.81 5.64 3.29
C ALA A 134 -22.26 5.57 2.74
N ASN A 135 -22.77 4.37 2.43
CA ASN A 135 -24.11 4.15 1.90
C ASN A 135 -25.16 3.78 2.99
N ILE A 136 -24.81 3.87 4.28
CA ILE A 136 -25.71 3.60 5.42
C ILE A 136 -26.12 4.89 6.16
N THR A 137 -25.79 6.07 5.62
CA THR A 137 -26.25 7.38 6.13
C THR A 137 -27.27 8.00 5.20
#